data_AF-A0A6N9CDR1-F1
#
_entry.id   AF-A0A6N9CDR1-F1
#
_cell.length_a   1.000
_cell.length_b   1.000
_cell.length_c   1.000
_cell.angle_alpha   90.00
_cell.angle_beta   90.00
_cell.angle_gamma   90.00
#
_symmetry.space_group_name_H-M   'P 1'
#
loop_
_entity.id
_entity.type
_entity.pdbx_description
1 polymer ?
#
loop_
_entity_poly.entity_id
_entity_poly.type
_entity_poly.pdbx_seq_one_letter_code
_entity_poly.pdbx_strand_id
1 'polypeptide(L)'
;TYREKVIGPTQEVANPFRHLEKDDKEAFKAHVENGRRVYYQNCFYCHGDDLDGAGHFAHGFNPPPANFQDPGIIPNFQESFFFWRISKGGPGLPPAATPWDSAMPVWEDHLTEEEIWDVILFLSEYTGYRPRTFGEAAH
;
A
#
# COMPACT_ATOMS: atom_id res chain seq x y z
N THR A 1 12.88 -9.86 11.87
CA THR A 1 12.25 -9.27 10.68
C THR A 1 10.79 -9.02 11.01
N TYR A 2 10.13 -8.04 10.40
CA TYR A 2 8.72 -7.72 10.71
C TYR A 2 7.74 -8.81 10.21
N ARG A 3 8.24 -9.88 9.60
CA ARG A 3 7.52 -11.05 9.10
C ARG A 3 6.66 -11.76 10.16
N GLU A 4 7.12 -11.75 11.41
CA GLU A 4 6.43 -12.34 12.57
C GLU A 4 5.48 -11.37 13.28
N LYS A 5 5.47 -10.07 12.92
CA LYS A 5 4.35 -9.21 13.32
C LYS A 5 3.12 -9.82 12.65
N VAL A 6 2.27 -10.46 13.45
CA VAL A 6 1.00 -11.02 13.01
C VAL A 6 0.11 -9.84 12.62
N ILE A 7 0.27 -9.38 11.39
CA ILE A 7 -0.66 -8.47 10.77
C ILE A 7 -1.62 -9.39 10.04
N GLY A 8 -2.63 -9.89 10.75
CA GLY A 8 -3.84 -10.28 10.05
C GLY A 8 -4.45 -9.03 9.38
N PRO A 9 -5.51 -9.16 8.56
CA PRO A 9 -6.23 -7.98 8.06
C PRO A 9 -6.76 -7.05 9.17
N THR A 10 -6.69 -7.48 10.44
CA THR A 10 -7.05 -6.76 11.65
C THR A 10 -5.96 -5.76 12.09
N GLN A 11 -6.04 -4.54 11.55
CA GLN A 11 -6.16 -3.25 12.25
C GLN A 11 -5.20 -2.81 13.39
N GLU A 12 -4.25 -3.61 13.87
CA GLU A 12 -3.46 -3.26 15.07
C GLU A 12 -2.15 -2.49 14.81
N VAL A 13 -1.76 -2.28 13.55
CA VAL A 13 -0.51 -1.58 13.21
C VAL A 13 -0.78 -0.23 12.56
N ALA A 14 -0.31 0.84 13.17
CA ALA A 14 -0.37 2.19 12.62
C ALA A 14 0.91 2.51 11.85
N ASN A 15 0.80 3.35 10.82
CA ASN A 15 1.94 3.88 10.10
C ASN A 15 2.77 4.77 11.04
N PRO A 16 4.02 4.39 11.40
CA PRO A 16 4.82 5.11 12.37
C PRO A 16 5.29 6.49 11.87
N PHE A 17 5.12 6.80 10.59
CA PHE A 17 5.59 8.04 9.97
C PHE A 17 4.46 9.01 9.62
N ARG A 18 3.19 8.59 9.71
CA ARG A 18 2.04 9.44 9.35
C ARG A 18 1.94 10.72 10.19
N HIS A 19 2.34 10.67 11.47
CA HIS A 19 2.29 11.84 12.36
C HIS A 19 3.26 12.96 11.93
N LEU A 20 4.36 12.61 11.23
CA LEU A 20 5.37 13.57 10.76
C LEU A 20 4.77 14.61 9.82
N GLU A 21 3.68 14.30 9.12
CA GLU A 21 2.99 15.27 8.27
C GLU A 21 2.63 16.57 9.03
N LYS A 22 2.31 16.45 10.31
CA LYS A 22 2.02 17.56 11.21
C LYS A 22 3.26 18.00 11.99
N ASP A 23 4.01 17.03 12.50
CA ASP A 23 5.06 17.28 13.50
C ASP A 23 6.40 17.70 12.86
N ASP A 24 6.75 17.15 11.70
CA ASP A 24 7.97 17.42 10.95
C ASP A 24 7.77 17.20 9.44
N LYS A 25 7.39 18.29 8.76
CA LYS A 25 7.06 18.25 7.32
C LYS A 25 8.24 17.86 6.44
N GLU A 26 9.48 18.15 6.84
CA GLU A 26 10.64 17.81 6.03
C GLU A 26 10.96 16.32 6.15
N ALA A 27 10.86 15.76 7.36
CA ALA A 27 10.94 14.31 7.54
C ALA A 27 9.81 13.58 6.79
N PHE A 28 8.56 14.08 6.85
CA PHE A 28 7.45 13.50 6.11
C PHE A 28 7.70 13.48 4.59
N LYS A 29 8.16 14.60 4.01
CA LYS A 29 8.52 14.65 2.58
C LYS A 29 9.63 13.67 2.22
N ALA A 30 10.61 13.46 3.11
CA ALA A 30 11.67 12.48 2.88
C ALA A 30 11.11 11.06 2.78
N HIS A 31 10.18 10.68 3.67
CA HIS A 31 9.48 9.39 3.61
C HIS A 31 8.63 9.26 2.32
N VAL A 32 7.88 10.29 1.94
CA VAL A 32 7.09 10.31 0.70
C VAL A 32 7.99 10.13 -0.54
N GLU A 33 9.12 10.83 -0.58
CA GLU A 33 10.09 10.73 -1.68
C GLU A 33 10.76 9.35 -1.72
N ASN A 34 11.06 8.77 -0.54
CA ASN A 34 11.56 7.40 -0.46
C ASN A 34 10.52 6.40 -0.98
N GLY A 35 9.25 6.58 -0.62
CA GLY A 35 8.12 5.78 -1.10
C GLY A 35 7.95 5.88 -2.61
N ARG A 36 8.08 7.08 -3.17
CA ARG A 36 8.10 7.31 -4.62
C ARG A 36 9.21 6.50 -5.27
N ARG A 37 10.44 6.59 -4.77
CA ARG A 37 11.58 5.82 -5.29
C ARG A 37 11.29 4.32 -5.28
N VAL A 38 10.80 3.78 -4.16
CA VAL A 38 10.47 2.35 -4.03
C VAL A 38 9.37 1.95 -5.01
N TYR A 39 8.30 2.74 -5.14
CA TYR A 39 7.20 2.48 -6.07
C TYR A 39 7.69 2.38 -7.53
N TYR A 40 8.46 3.36 -7.99
CA TYR A 40 8.99 3.36 -9.37
C TYR A 40 10.11 2.34 -9.61
N GLN A 41 10.70 1.76 -8.57
CA GLN A 41 11.66 0.66 -8.73
C GLN A 41 10.97 -0.70 -8.82
N ASN A 42 9.78 -0.84 -8.23
CA ASN A 42 9.19 -2.16 -7.92
C ASN A 42 7.74 -2.33 -8.40
N CYS A 43 6.89 -1.32 -8.20
CA CYS A 43 5.43 -1.45 -8.28
C CYS A 43 4.84 -0.95 -9.61
N PHE A 44 5.44 0.10 -10.21
CA PHE A 44 4.88 0.80 -11.37
C PHE A 44 4.69 -0.10 -12.60
N TYR A 45 5.52 -1.13 -12.76
CA TYR A 45 5.43 -2.07 -13.89
C TYR A 45 4.06 -2.74 -14.00
N CYS A 46 3.36 -2.90 -12.87
CA CYS A 46 2.01 -3.45 -12.84
C CYS A 46 0.97 -2.38 -12.52
N HIS A 47 1.26 -1.44 -11.60
CA HIS A 47 0.29 -0.47 -11.13
C HIS A 47 0.25 0.87 -11.89
N GLY A 48 1.10 1.06 -12.90
CA GLY A 48 1.15 2.29 -13.70
C GLY A 48 2.07 3.36 -13.11
N ASP A 49 2.50 4.32 -13.92
CA ASP A 49 3.20 5.52 -13.47
C ASP A 49 2.26 6.55 -12.84
N ASP A 50 1.00 6.57 -13.28
CA ASP A 50 -0.08 7.39 -12.74
C ASP A 50 -0.89 6.72 -11.61
N LEU A 51 -0.43 5.55 -11.12
CA LEU A 51 -1.09 4.76 -10.08
C LEU A 51 -2.51 4.27 -10.48
N ASP A 52 -2.78 4.16 -11.77
CA ASP A 52 -4.10 3.87 -12.35
C ASP A 52 -4.37 2.38 -12.60
N GLY A 53 -3.42 1.51 -12.25
CA GLY A 53 -3.50 0.07 -12.50
C GLY A 53 -3.18 -0.34 -13.94
N ALA A 54 -2.71 0.59 -14.79
CA ALA A 54 -2.42 0.35 -16.21
C ALA A 54 -0.92 0.18 -16.51
N GLY A 55 -0.16 -0.43 -15.59
CA GLY A 55 1.25 -0.72 -15.80
C GLY A 55 1.52 -1.62 -16.99
N HIS A 56 2.76 -1.63 -17.49
CA HIS A 56 3.19 -2.40 -18.66
C HIS A 56 2.76 -3.88 -18.63
N PHE A 57 2.77 -4.51 -17.46
CA PHE A 57 2.37 -5.91 -17.27
C PHE A 57 0.92 -6.11 -16.82
N ALA A 58 0.14 -5.05 -16.60
CA ALA A 58 -1.20 -5.13 -16.01
C ALA A 58 -2.16 -6.07 -16.76
N HIS A 59 -2.09 -6.06 -18.10
CA HIS A 59 -2.95 -6.86 -18.98
C HIS A 59 -2.75 -8.38 -18.85
N GLY A 60 -1.65 -8.82 -18.21
CA GLY A 60 -1.37 -10.23 -17.97
C GLY A 60 -2.07 -10.83 -16.75
N PHE A 61 -2.78 -10.02 -15.97
CA PHE A 61 -3.37 -10.45 -14.69
C PHE A 61 -4.89 -10.35 -14.67
N ASN A 62 -5.54 -11.34 -14.05
CA ASN A 62 -6.97 -11.34 -13.75
C ASN A 62 -7.17 -11.86 -12.31
N PRO A 63 -7.62 -11.02 -11.37
CA PRO A 63 -8.03 -9.61 -11.53
C PRO A 63 -6.86 -8.67 -11.90
N PRO A 64 -7.15 -7.52 -12.54
CA PRO A 64 -6.12 -6.52 -12.85
C PRO A 64 -5.52 -5.92 -11.56
N PRO A 65 -4.32 -5.32 -11.65
CA PRO A 65 -3.76 -4.53 -10.54
C PRO A 65 -4.72 -3.42 -10.10
N ALA A 66 -4.71 -3.10 -8.80
CA ALA A 66 -5.57 -2.06 -8.25
C ALA A 66 -5.26 -0.69 -8.89
N ASN A 67 -6.34 0.02 -9.23
CA ASN A 67 -6.31 1.44 -9.61
C ASN A 67 -6.44 2.29 -8.34
N PHE A 68 -5.38 2.98 -7.94
CA PHE A 68 -5.39 3.81 -6.74
C PHE A 68 -5.99 5.21 -6.97
N GLN A 69 -6.22 5.61 -8.22
CA GLN A 69 -6.98 6.82 -8.57
C GLN A 69 -8.49 6.63 -8.36
N ASP A 70 -8.96 5.40 -8.20
CA ASP A 70 -10.35 5.10 -7.84
C ASP A 70 -10.62 5.52 -6.37
N PRO A 71 -11.56 6.46 -6.12
CA PRO A 71 -11.93 6.88 -4.76
C PRO A 71 -12.53 5.75 -3.91
N GLY A 72 -12.86 4.61 -4.52
CA GLY A 72 -13.28 3.39 -3.87
C GLY A 72 -12.16 2.57 -3.24
N ILE A 73 -10.88 2.91 -3.46
CA ILE A 73 -9.74 2.14 -2.95
C ILE A 73 -9.14 2.80 -1.70
N ILE A 74 -8.26 3.81 -1.85
CA ILE A 74 -7.50 4.37 -0.71
C ILE A 74 -8.42 4.77 0.46
N PRO A 75 -9.51 5.54 0.25
CA PRO A 75 -10.41 5.96 1.34
C PRO A 75 -11.17 4.84 2.06
N ASN A 76 -11.32 3.67 1.44
CA ASN A 76 -12.10 2.58 2.02
C ASN A 76 -11.31 1.64 2.93
N PHE A 77 -9.98 1.68 2.85
CA PHE A 77 -9.10 0.81 3.62
C PHE A 77 -8.19 1.60 4.55
N GLN A 78 -7.72 0.94 5.60
CA GLN A 78 -6.74 1.49 6.54
C GLN A 78 -5.32 1.29 5.99
N GLU A 79 -4.37 2.11 6.46
CA GLU A 79 -2.94 1.94 6.13
C GLU A 79 -2.42 0.54 6.50
N SER A 80 -2.91 -0.03 7.61
CA SER A 80 -2.60 -1.39 8.06
C SER A 80 -2.95 -2.46 7.02
N PHE A 81 -4.08 -2.30 6.32
CA PHE A 81 -4.49 -3.20 5.26
C PHE A 81 -3.52 -3.13 4.07
N PHE A 82 -3.14 -1.91 3.64
CA PHE A 82 -2.18 -1.74 2.56
C PHE A 82 -0.81 -2.31 2.94
N PHE A 83 -0.36 -2.09 4.17
CA PHE A 83 0.89 -2.67 4.67
C PHE A 83 0.86 -4.19 4.60
N TRP A 84 -0.21 -4.82 5.09
CA TRP A 84 -0.40 -6.27 5.00
C TRP A 84 -0.42 -6.76 3.54
N ARG A 85 -1.20 -6.10 2.69
CA ARG A 85 -1.38 -6.47 1.28
C ARG A 85 -0.07 -6.40 0.50
N ILE A 86 0.73 -5.36 0.75
CA ILE A 86 2.06 -5.21 0.14
C ILE A 86 3.01 -6.26 0.70
N SER A 87 3.07 -6.41 2.03
CA SER A 87 3.99 -7.35 2.69
C SER A 87 3.77 -8.78 2.23
N LYS A 88 2.52 -9.25 2.24
CA LYS A 88 2.17 -10.65 1.96
C LYS A 88 1.97 -10.96 0.48
N GLY A 89 1.79 -9.96 -0.37
CA GLY A 89 1.56 -10.18 -1.80
C GLY A 89 0.30 -11.02 -2.07
N GLY A 90 0.33 -11.86 -3.09
CA GLY A 90 -0.73 -12.82 -3.42
C GLY A 90 -0.42 -14.30 -3.15
N PRO A 91 0.79 -14.82 -3.44
CA PRO A 91 1.12 -16.23 -3.20
C PRO A 91 0.98 -16.63 -1.72
N GLY A 92 0.17 -17.66 -1.44
CA GLY A 92 0.00 -18.20 -0.09
C GLY A 92 -1.08 -17.54 0.76
N LEU A 93 -1.87 -16.61 0.21
CA LEU A 93 -3.08 -16.13 0.90
C LEU A 93 -4.15 -17.25 1.00
N PRO A 94 -4.89 -17.34 2.12
CA PRO A 94 -5.89 -18.39 2.32
C PRO A 94 -7.02 -18.28 1.27
N PRO A 95 -7.70 -19.38 0.90
CA PRO A 95 -8.80 -19.36 -0.07
C PRO A 95 -9.95 -18.40 0.27
N ALA A 96 -10.12 -18.04 1.54
CA ALA A 96 -11.08 -17.01 1.97
C ALA A 96 -10.72 -15.58 1.51
N ALA A 97 -9.49 -15.37 1.02
CA ALA A 97 -9.06 -14.17 0.33
C ALA A 97 -9.39 -14.21 -1.18
N THR A 98 -10.21 -15.14 -1.66
CA THR A 98 -10.82 -15.03 -3.00
C THR A 98 -11.85 -13.89 -2.99
N PRO A 99 -11.92 -13.03 -4.03
CA PRO A 99 -11.37 -13.18 -5.38
C PRO A 99 -9.93 -12.63 -5.58
N TRP A 100 -9.19 -12.35 -4.51
CA TRP A 100 -7.91 -11.63 -4.53
C TRP A 100 -6.66 -12.48 -4.80
N ASP A 101 -6.82 -13.63 -5.48
CA ASP A 101 -5.71 -14.40 -6.05
C ASP A 101 -4.93 -13.46 -6.98
N SER A 102 -3.72 -13.09 -6.58
CA SER A 102 -2.97 -12.03 -7.21
C SER A 102 -1.56 -12.51 -7.49
N ALA A 103 -0.98 -12.02 -8.58
CA ALA A 103 0.42 -12.23 -8.90
C ALA A 103 1.37 -11.25 -8.15
N MET A 104 0.84 -10.41 -7.25
CA MET A 104 1.65 -9.46 -6.50
C MET A 104 2.73 -10.19 -5.69
N PRO A 105 4.02 -9.84 -5.83
CA PRO A 105 5.11 -10.46 -5.07
C PRO A 105 4.94 -10.32 -3.55
N VAL A 106 5.54 -11.26 -2.80
CA VAL A 106 5.62 -11.23 -1.34
C VAL A 106 6.72 -10.24 -0.94
N TRP A 107 6.39 -8.95 -0.85
CA TRP A 107 7.41 -7.90 -0.73
C TRP A 107 8.16 -7.90 0.60
N GLU A 108 7.67 -8.58 1.63
CA GLU A 108 8.44 -8.75 2.89
C GLU A 108 9.73 -9.58 2.75
N ASP A 109 9.91 -10.23 1.59
CA ASP A 109 11.16 -10.87 1.19
C ASP A 109 12.17 -9.93 0.53
N HIS A 110 11.76 -8.72 0.16
CA HIS A 110 12.55 -7.81 -0.68
C HIS A 110 12.64 -6.37 -0.16
N LEU A 111 11.66 -5.93 0.63
CA LEU A 111 11.56 -4.57 1.16
C LEU A 111 11.64 -4.57 2.68
N THR A 112 12.10 -3.45 3.24
CA THR A 112 12.04 -3.18 4.68
C THR A 112 10.63 -2.74 5.11
N GLU A 113 10.34 -2.80 6.42
CA GLU A 113 9.06 -2.31 6.97
C GLU A 113 8.88 -0.82 6.64
N GLU A 114 9.96 -0.05 6.74
CA GLU A 114 9.98 1.38 6.45
C GLU A 114 9.61 1.66 4.98
N GLU A 115 10.23 0.96 4.04
CA GLU A 115 9.95 1.14 2.62
C GLU A 115 8.48 0.84 2.25
N ILE A 116 7.85 -0.13 2.90
CA ILE A 116 6.43 -0.42 2.68
C ILE A 116 5.54 0.72 3.21
N TRP A 117 5.83 1.24 4.41
CA TRP A 117 5.10 2.40 4.95
C TRP A 117 5.27 3.64 4.09
N ASP A 118 6.48 3.86 3.60
CA ASP A 118 6.80 4.99 2.73
C ASP A 118 6.03 4.93 1.41
N VAL A 119 5.90 3.75 0.80
CA VAL A 119 5.06 3.57 -0.40
C VAL A 119 3.61 3.98 -0.09
N ILE A 120 3.06 3.59 1.07
CA ILE A 120 1.67 3.94 1.44
C ILE A 120 1.50 5.46 1.61
N LEU A 121 2.49 6.13 2.19
CA LEU A 121 2.52 7.60 2.25
C LEU A 121 2.53 8.20 0.85
N PHE A 122 3.40 7.71 -0.04
CA PHE A 122 3.48 8.15 -1.42
C PHE A 122 2.16 7.97 -2.18
N LEU A 123 1.50 6.81 -2.07
CA LEU A 123 0.19 6.58 -2.71
C LEU A 123 -0.84 7.62 -2.26
N SER A 124 -0.87 7.93 -0.96
CA SER A 124 -1.80 8.92 -0.40
C SER A 124 -1.49 10.33 -0.92
N GLU A 125 -0.22 10.73 -0.92
CA GLU A 125 0.18 12.07 -1.35
C GLU A 125 0.03 12.28 -2.86
N TYR A 126 0.32 11.27 -3.68
CA TYR A 126 0.19 11.35 -5.13
C TYR A 126 -1.28 11.45 -5.56
N THR A 127 -2.16 10.63 -4.96
CA THR A 127 -3.59 10.60 -5.31
C THR A 127 -4.40 11.71 -4.62
N GLY A 128 -3.87 12.28 -3.54
CA GLY A 128 -4.61 13.18 -2.65
C GLY A 128 -5.65 12.48 -1.78
N TYR A 129 -5.78 11.15 -1.87
CA TYR A 129 -6.69 10.38 -1.03
C TYR A 129 -6.10 10.04 0.33
N ARG A 130 -6.98 9.95 1.32
CA ARG A 130 -6.61 9.60 2.69
C ARG A 130 -7.14 8.22 3.06
N PRO A 131 -6.28 7.31 3.56
CA PRO A 131 -6.72 6.05 4.14
C PRO A 131 -7.71 6.27 5.27
N ARG A 132 -8.64 5.31 5.45
CA ARG A 132 -9.61 5.34 6.54
C ARG A 132 -8.89 5.37 7.88
N THR A 133 -9.23 6.33 8.74
CA THR A 133 -8.82 6.35 10.15
C THR A 133 -9.93 5.74 11.00
N PHE A 134 -9.59 5.20 12.17
CA PHE A 134 -10.61 4.84 13.15
C PHE A 134 -11.18 6.11 13.80
N GLY A 135 -12.49 6.34 13.66
CA GLY A 135 -13.19 7.44 14.35
C GLY A 135 -14.14 8.25 13.47
N GLU A 136 -14.04 8.16 12.14
CA GLU A 136 -14.99 8.79 11.22
C GLU A 136 -15.85 7.69 10.57
N ALA A 137 -16.67 7.03 11.38
CA ALA A 137 -17.90 6.48 10.85
C ALA A 137 -18.73 7.68 10.38
N ALA A 138 -19.11 7.69 9.12
CA ALA A 138 -19.99 8.69 8.54
C ALA A 138 -21.20 8.92 9.48
N HIS A 139 -21.33 10.14 9.97
CA HIS A 139 -22.57 10.65 10.54
C HIS A 139 -23.46 11.17 9.42
#